data_AF-A0A7R9F251-F1
#
_entry.id   AF-A0A7R9F251-F1
#
_cell.length_a   1.000
_cell.length_b   1.000
_cell.length_c   1.000
_cell.angle_alpha   90.00
_cell.angle_beta   90.00
_cell.angle_gamma   90.00
#
_symmetry.space_group_name_H-M   'P 1'
#
loop_
_entity.id
_entity.type
_entity.pdbx_description
1 polymer ?
#
loop_
_entity_poly.entity_id
_entity_poly.type
_entity_poly.pdbx_seq_one_letter_code
_entity_poly.pdbx_strand_id
1 'polypeptide(L)'
;MMSEREARDVQRQTPATFRQVGDDCLERGAYSDLASYMLMSESTVAELDSRLPESARGIGTLQFRPNLVVQGSLPYEEDTWDWIRVGDTAIFRNIKPCVR
;
A
#
# COMPACT_ATOMS: atom_id res chain seq x y z
N MET A 1 -21.89 9.13 -9.43
CA MET A 1 -22.17 8.03 -8.48
C MET A 1 -22.43 6.80 -9.32
N MET A 2 -21.37 6.08 -9.67
CA MET A 2 -21.46 4.90 -10.55
C MET A 2 -22.30 3.84 -9.85
N SER A 3 -23.28 3.30 -10.57
CA SER A 3 -24.28 2.42 -9.96
C SER A 3 -23.66 1.08 -9.60
N GLU A 4 -24.15 0.44 -8.54
CA GLU A 4 -23.72 -0.92 -8.12
C GLU A 4 -23.82 -1.97 -9.25
N ARG A 5 -24.53 -1.64 -10.33
CA ARG A 5 -24.66 -2.46 -11.55
C ARG A 5 -23.41 -2.40 -12.42
N GLU A 6 -22.74 -1.25 -12.50
CA GLU A 6 -21.51 -1.10 -13.30
C GLU A 6 -20.32 -1.83 -12.65
N ALA A 7 -20.22 -1.81 -11.32
CA ALA A 7 -19.19 -2.55 -10.59
C ALA A 7 -19.32 -4.08 -10.79
N ARG A 8 -20.56 -4.59 -10.87
CA ARG A 8 -20.85 -6.01 -11.14
C ARG A 8 -20.54 -6.43 -12.58
N ASP A 9 -20.65 -5.50 -13.53
CA ASP A 9 -20.36 -5.79 -14.94
C ASP A 9 -18.84 -5.87 -15.22
N VAL A 10 -18.03 -5.07 -14.52
CA VAL A 10 -16.56 -5.16 -14.59
C VAL A 10 -16.05 -6.52 -14.09
N GLN A 11 -16.67 -7.07 -13.04
CA GLN A 11 -16.36 -8.41 -12.52
C GLN A 11 -16.68 -9.56 -13.50
N ARG A 12 -17.62 -9.36 -14.43
CA ARG A 12 -17.98 -10.38 -15.44
C ARG A 12 -17.06 -10.38 -16.66
N GLN A 13 -16.36 -9.27 -16.92
CA GLN A 13 -15.46 -9.14 -18.07
C GLN A 13 -14.04 -9.63 -17.78
N THR A 14 -13.74 -10.03 -16.53
CA THR A 14 -12.41 -10.57 -16.20
C THR A 14 -12.30 -11.99 -16.74
N PRO A 15 -11.34 -12.30 -17.63
CA PRO A 15 -11.20 -13.63 -18.22
C PRO A 15 -10.96 -14.70 -17.14
N ALA A 16 -11.55 -15.87 -17.33
CA ALA A 16 -11.56 -17.02 -16.40
C ALA A 16 -10.17 -17.60 -16.05
N THR A 17 -9.09 -17.00 -16.58
CA THR A 17 -7.70 -17.34 -16.25
C THR A 17 -7.25 -16.81 -14.90
N PHE A 18 -7.90 -15.75 -14.37
CA PHE A 18 -7.72 -15.35 -12.99
C PHE A 18 -8.75 -16.09 -12.13
N ARG A 19 -8.33 -17.19 -11.50
CA ARG A 19 -9.16 -17.91 -10.53
C ARG A 19 -9.65 -16.90 -9.50
N GLN A 20 -10.95 -16.60 -9.49
CA GLN A 20 -11.57 -15.87 -8.40
C GLN A 20 -11.33 -16.69 -7.13
N VAL A 21 -10.35 -16.27 -6.33
CA VAL A 21 -10.13 -16.79 -5.00
C VAL A 21 -11.42 -16.47 -4.22
N GLY A 22 -12.05 -17.51 -3.69
CA GLY A 22 -13.41 -17.47 -3.15
C GLY A 22 -13.65 -16.35 -2.13
N ASP A 23 -14.92 -16.10 -1.85
CA ASP A 23 -15.40 -14.97 -1.03
C ASP A 23 -14.94 -14.93 0.44
N ASP A 24 -14.16 -15.94 0.88
CA ASP A 24 -13.63 -16.04 2.24
C ASP A 24 -12.23 -15.42 2.43
N CYS A 25 -11.58 -14.95 1.35
CA CYS A 25 -10.30 -14.25 1.43
C CYS A 25 -10.50 -12.74 1.23
N LEU A 26 -10.76 -12.02 2.32
CA LEU A 26 -10.97 -10.55 2.31
C LEU A 26 -9.71 -9.74 1.95
N GLU A 27 -8.54 -10.38 1.89
CA GLU A 27 -7.27 -9.75 1.51
C GLU A 27 -6.95 -10.02 0.03
N ARG A 28 -7.64 -9.29 -0.86
CA ARG A 28 -7.53 -9.48 -2.31
C ARG A 28 -6.48 -8.56 -2.92
N GLY A 29 -5.26 -9.07 -3.11
CA GLY A 29 -4.31 -8.53 -4.09
C GLY A 29 -3.92 -9.63 -5.07
N ALA A 30 -3.98 -9.35 -6.37
CA ALA A 30 -3.73 -10.38 -7.40
C ALA A 30 -2.27 -10.84 -7.44
N TYR A 31 -1.35 -9.90 -7.25
CA TYR A 31 0.10 -10.11 -7.35
C TYR A 31 0.87 -9.33 -6.27
N SER A 32 0.20 -9.02 -5.16
CA SER A 32 0.87 -8.45 -3.98
C SER A 32 1.56 -9.57 -3.21
N ASP A 33 2.74 -9.27 -2.66
CA ASP A 33 3.52 -10.25 -1.89
C ASP A 33 2.82 -10.64 -0.58
N LEU A 34 2.70 -9.70 0.36
CA LEU A 34 2.09 -9.93 1.68
C LEU A 34 0.79 -9.16 1.93
N ALA A 35 0.71 -7.90 1.49
CA ALA A 35 -0.42 -7.02 1.74
C ALA A 35 -0.86 -6.31 0.44
N SER A 36 -2.15 -6.02 0.31
CA SER A 36 -2.70 -5.35 -0.88
C SER A 36 -2.16 -3.94 -1.08
N TYR A 37 -1.75 -3.26 0.00
CA TYR A 37 -1.21 -1.92 -0.01
C TYR A 37 0.03 -1.81 0.85
N MET A 38 0.98 -0.99 0.41
CA MET A 38 2.16 -0.61 1.17
C MET A 38 2.13 0.90 1.47
N LEU A 39 2.32 1.25 2.74
CA LEU A 39 2.40 2.61 3.25
C LEU A 39 3.86 2.96 3.55
N MET A 40 4.25 4.20 3.28
CA MET A 40 5.59 4.72 3.61
C MET A 40 5.55 6.22 3.83
N SER A 41 6.38 6.74 4.73
CA SER A 41 6.57 8.18 4.88
C SER A 41 7.76 8.72 4.08
N GLU A 42 7.66 9.95 3.59
CA GLU A 42 8.80 10.67 3.01
C GLU A 42 9.92 10.91 4.04
N SER A 43 9.56 11.16 5.30
CA SER A 43 10.55 11.42 6.36
C SER A 43 11.35 10.16 6.71
N THR A 44 10.72 8.99 6.66
CA THR A 44 11.38 7.68 6.80
C THR A 44 12.43 7.45 5.72
N VAL A 45 12.10 7.74 4.45
CA VAL A 45 13.05 7.58 3.35
C VAL A 45 14.18 8.59 3.44
N ALA A 46 13.89 9.84 3.82
CA ALA A 46 14.92 10.85 4.03
C ALA A 46 15.88 10.47 5.16
N GLU A 47 15.37 9.93 6.28
CA GLU A 47 16.22 9.44 7.35
C GLU A 47 17.06 8.23 6.90
N LEU A 48 16.46 7.29 6.17
CA LEU A 48 17.19 6.16 5.62
C LEU A 48 18.32 6.61 4.68
N ASP A 49 18.06 7.54 3.76
CA ASP A 49 19.05 8.09 2.82
C ASP A 49 20.22 8.74 3.57
N SER A 50 19.94 9.42 4.70
CA SER A 50 20.98 10.04 5.51
C SER A 50 21.99 9.04 6.10
N ARG A 51 21.54 7.81 6.36
CA ARG A 51 22.33 6.72 6.95
C ARG A 51 23.14 5.94 5.91
N LEU A 52 22.86 6.14 4.61
CA LEU A 52 23.56 5.45 3.53
C LEU A 52 24.94 6.08 3.24
N PRO A 53 25.91 5.27 2.77
CA PRO A 53 27.18 5.77 2.27
C PRO A 53 26.93 6.68 1.06
N GLU A 54 27.84 7.62 0.82
CA GLU A 54 27.69 8.64 -0.22
C GLU A 54 27.48 8.04 -1.62
N SER A 55 28.06 6.87 -1.90
CA SER A 55 27.88 6.13 -3.16
C SER A 55 26.47 5.57 -3.38
N ALA A 56 25.65 5.46 -2.33
CA ALA A 56 24.30 4.91 -2.37
C ALA A 56 23.21 5.93 -2.00
N ARG A 57 23.58 7.22 -1.86
CA ARG A 57 22.63 8.31 -1.59
C ARG A 57 21.78 8.65 -2.81
N GLY A 58 20.69 9.37 -2.57
CA GLY A 58 19.69 9.72 -3.59
C GLY A 58 18.63 8.64 -3.77
N ILE A 59 18.38 7.83 -2.74
CA ILE A 59 17.26 6.90 -2.76
C ILE A 59 15.93 7.66 -2.63
N GLY A 60 14.92 7.19 -3.33
CA GLY A 60 13.56 7.71 -3.26
C GLY A 60 12.57 6.66 -2.76
N THR A 61 11.32 7.07 -2.65
CA THR A 61 10.21 6.19 -2.26
C THR A 61 9.94 5.11 -3.32
N LEU A 62 10.14 5.40 -4.61
CA LEU A 62 9.84 4.48 -5.72
C LEU A 62 10.62 3.16 -5.67
N GLN A 63 11.82 3.15 -5.11
CA GLN A 63 12.66 1.98 -4.92
C GLN A 63 12.02 0.97 -3.95
N PHE A 64 11.20 1.45 -3.03
CA PHE A 64 10.48 0.61 -2.06
C PHE A 64 9.13 0.12 -2.57
N ARG A 65 8.61 0.73 -3.66
CA ARG A 65 7.32 0.42 -4.29
C ARG A 65 6.09 0.59 -3.37
N PRO A 66 5.99 1.69 -2.59
CA PRO A 66 4.79 1.97 -1.81
C PRO A 66 3.61 2.31 -2.73
N ASN A 67 2.40 2.06 -2.25
CA ASN A 67 1.17 2.53 -2.89
C ASN A 67 0.72 3.87 -2.32
N LEU A 68 0.97 4.08 -1.03
CA LEU A 68 0.61 5.28 -0.29
C LEU A 68 1.88 5.89 0.29
N VAL A 69 2.09 7.17 -0.03
CA VAL A 69 3.20 7.97 0.51
C VAL A 69 2.60 9.10 1.36
N VAL A 70 3.07 9.22 2.60
CA VAL A 70 2.60 10.24 3.54
C VAL A 70 3.65 11.32 3.73
N GLN A 71 3.20 12.56 3.81
CA GLN A 71 4.02 13.73 4.09
C GLN A 71 3.72 14.26 5.50
N GLY A 72 4.71 14.87 6.14
CA GLY A 72 4.52 15.59 7.41
C GLY A 72 4.49 14.72 8.68
N SER A 73 4.88 13.44 8.58
CA SER A 73 5.09 12.59 9.77
C SER A 73 6.53 12.66 10.26
N LEU A 74 6.77 12.24 11.50
CA LEU A 74 8.11 11.89 11.96
C LEU A 74 8.60 10.62 11.26
N PRO A 75 9.92 10.42 11.14
CA PRO A 75 10.45 9.18 10.59
C PRO A 75 10.00 7.96 11.40
N TYR A 76 9.63 6.89 10.69
CA TYR A 76 9.12 5.61 11.22
C TYR A 76 7.84 5.72 12.05
N GLU A 77 7.18 6.89 12.05
CA GLU A 77 5.93 7.07 12.78
C GLU A 77 4.81 6.19 12.21
N GLU A 78 4.88 5.85 10.92
CA GLU A 78 3.92 4.98 10.24
C GLU A 78 3.79 3.59 10.86
N ASP A 79 4.84 3.09 11.51
CA ASP A 79 4.85 1.78 12.17
C ASP A 79 3.95 1.76 13.42
N THR A 80 3.62 2.93 13.98
CA THR A 80 2.80 3.06 15.18
C THR A 80 1.31 3.22 14.89
N TRP A 81 0.93 3.44 13.63
CA TRP A 81 -0.46 3.69 13.26
C TRP A 81 -1.22 2.38 13.13
N ASP A 82 -2.16 2.10 14.03
CA ASP A 82 -3.04 0.93 13.90
C ASP A 82 -4.02 1.07 12.73
N TRP A 83 -4.52 2.29 12.52
CA TRP A 83 -5.54 2.62 11.52
C TRP A 83 -5.20 3.93 10.82
N ILE A 84 -5.38 3.96 9.50
CA ILE A 84 -5.19 5.15 8.67
C ILE A 84 -6.50 5.44 7.95
N ARG A 85 -6.95 6.69 7.98
CA ARG A 85 -8.09 7.16 7.18
C ARG A 85 -7.62 8.13 6.12
N VAL A 86 -7.94 7.86 4.86
CA VAL A 86 -7.65 8.71 3.71
C VAL A 86 -8.96 9.26 3.14
N GLY A 87 -9.14 10.58 3.25
CA GLY A 87 -10.41 11.23 2.94
C GLY A 87 -11.54 10.78 3.87
N ASP A 88 -12.76 10.69 3.32
CA ASP A 88 -13.96 10.36 4.11
C ASP A 88 -14.32 8.87 4.09
N THR A 89 -13.83 8.12 3.10
CA THR A 89 -14.32 6.76 2.80
C THR A 89 -13.28 5.67 3.03
N ALA A 90 -12.01 5.93 2.73
CA ALA A 90 -11.00 4.87 2.75
C ALA A 90 -10.39 4.74 4.14
N ILE A 91 -10.57 3.57 4.74
CA ILE A 91 -10.00 3.20 6.04
C ILE A 91 -9.10 2.00 5.82
N PHE A 92 -7.85 2.11 6.25
CA PHE A 92 -6.83 1.07 6.18
C PHE A 92 -6.45 0.66 7.59
N ARG A 93 -6.15 -0.63 7.76
CA ARG A 93 -5.58 -1.16 8.99
C ARG A 93 -4.13 -1.51 8.73
N ASN A 94 -3.23 -1.10 9.62
CA ASN A 94 -1.87 -1.59 9.60
C ASN A 94 -1.84 -3.00 10.20
N ILE A 95 -1.34 -3.96 9.42
CA ILE A 95 -1.36 -5.38 9.79
C ILE A 95 0.01 -5.89 10.21
N LYS A 96 1.08 -5.35 9.63
CA LYS A 96 2.44 -5.85 9.83
C LYS A 96 3.48 -4.87 9.26
N PRO A 97 4.64 -4.71 9.92
CA PRO A 97 5.79 -4.03 9.33
C PRO A 97 6.26 -4.69 8.03
N CYS A 98 6.64 -3.89 7.04
CA CYS A 98 7.21 -4.39 5.79
C CYS A 98 8.72 -4.64 5.98
N VAL A 99 9.09 -5.91 6.04
CA VAL A 99 10.50 -6.33 6.06
C VAL A 99 11.08 -6.34 4.64
N ARG A 100 12.33 -5.92 4.48
CA ARG A 100 13.05 -5.82 3.20
C ARG A 100 14.38 -6.57 3.26
#